data_AF-A0A7Y8KEE8-F1
#
_entry.id   AF-A0A7Y8KEE8-F1
#
_cell.length_a   1.000
_cell.length_b   1.000
_cell.length_c   1.000
_cell.angle_alpha   90.00
_cell.angle_beta   90.00
_cell.angle_gamma   90.00
#
_symmetry.space_group_name_H-M   'P 1'
#
loop_
_entity.id
_entity.type
_entity.pdbx_description
1 polymer ?
#
loop_
_entity_poly.entity_id
_entity_poly.type
_entity_poly.pdbx_seq_one_letter_code
_entity_poly.pdbx_strand_id
1 'polypeptide(L)'
;VSGPTRVLGQVCLRDTAGQVRQRERCVEAGRRLFDLLERHGFQPHGGCALFQWLITPHAERMHEFMAQRGILLRLFVHDSSLRFGLPDTEADWLRLDEALAVYKEAP
;
A
#
# COMPACT_ATOMS: atom_id res chain seq x y z
N VAL A 1 -7.46 12.42 26.04
CA VAL A 1 -6.09 12.42 25.48
C VAL A 1 -5.12 12.65 26.62
N SER A 2 -4.18 11.73 26.87
CA SER A 2 -3.18 11.87 27.94
C SER A 2 -2.21 13.02 27.67
N GLY A 3 -1.55 13.54 28.71
CA GLY A 3 -0.60 14.67 28.61
C GLY A 3 0.48 14.48 27.53
N PRO A 4 1.22 13.36 27.51
CA PRO A 4 2.27 13.10 26.52
C PRO A 4 1.76 13.09 25.07
N THR A 5 0.59 12.49 24.81
CA THR A 5 -0.01 12.48 23.46
C THR A 5 -0.36 13.89 23.00
N ARG A 6 -0.79 14.78 23.91
CA ARG A 6 -1.08 16.18 23.58
C ARG A 6 0.17 16.96 23.19
N VAL A 7 1.28 16.74 23.89
CA VAL A 7 2.57 17.38 23.59
C VAL A 7 3.06 16.98 22.20
N LEU A 8 3.07 15.68 21.89
CA LEU A 8 3.45 15.19 20.56
C LEU A 8 2.50 15.70 19.47
N GLY A 9 1.20 15.70 19.73
CA GLY A 9 0.20 16.24 18.81
C GLY A 9 0.46 17.71 18.46
N GLN A 10 0.82 18.54 19.43
CA GLN A 10 1.17 19.95 19.16
C GLN A 10 2.41 20.09 18.28
N VAL A 11 3.43 19.27 18.49
CA VAL A 11 4.64 19.26 17.65
C VAL A 11 4.30 18.86 16.22
N CYS A 12 3.60 17.74 16.02
CA CYS A 12 3.21 17.27 14.69
C CYS A 12 2.31 18.26 13.94
N LEU A 13 1.36 18.89 14.64
CA LEU A 13 0.44 19.86 14.03
C LEU A 13 1.14 21.17 13.64
N ARG A 14 2.21 21.56 14.35
CA ARG A 14 3.01 22.75 14.02
C ARG A 14 4.04 22.50 12.91
N ASP A 15 4.41 21.24 12.64
CA ASP A 15 5.34 20.87 11.57
C ASP A 15 4.66 20.87 10.19
N THR A 16 4.32 22.06 9.69
CA THR A 16 3.70 22.22 8.37
C THR A 16 4.63 21.79 7.25
N ALA A 17 5.93 22.04 7.36
CA ALA A 17 6.91 21.64 6.36
C ALA A 17 7.01 20.10 6.24
N GLY A 18 7.00 19.38 7.37
CA GLY A 18 6.93 17.92 7.39
C GLY A 18 5.62 17.39 6.80
N GLN A 19 4.49 18.03 7.09
CA GLN A 19 3.19 17.66 6.49
C GLN A 19 3.19 17.81 4.96
N VAL A 20 3.78 18.89 4.41
CA VAL A 20 3.90 19.09 2.96
C VAL A 20 4.76 18.00 2.33
N ARG A 21 5.97 17.78 2.85
CA ARG A 21 6.88 16.72 2.35
C ARG A 21 6.22 15.34 2.39
N GLN A 22 5.48 15.04 3.46
CA GLN A 22 4.80 13.75 3.60
C GLN A 22 3.69 13.58 2.57
N ARG A 23 2.93 14.65 2.27
CA ARG A 23 1.88 14.61 1.24
C ARG A 23 2.47 14.37 -0.15
N GLU A 24 3.52 15.09 -0.50
CA GLU A 24 4.23 14.93 -1.79
C GLU A 24 4.75 13.49 -1.93
N ARG A 25 5.46 12.99 -0.91
CA ARG A 25 5.94 11.61 -0.86
C ARG A 25 4.81 10.59 -1.06
N CYS A 26 3.68 10.78 -0.38
CA CYS A 26 2.53 9.89 -0.50
C CYS A 26 1.93 9.92 -1.92
N VAL A 27 1.79 11.10 -2.53
CA VAL A 27 1.27 11.21 -3.91
C VAL A 27 2.18 10.46 -4.89
N GLU A 28 3.50 10.65 -4.79
CA GLU A 28 4.49 9.99 -5.64
C GLU A 28 4.49 8.47 -5.43
N ALA A 29 4.56 8.02 -4.17
CA ALA A 29 4.52 6.60 -3.83
C ALA A 29 3.19 5.95 -4.24
N GLY A 30 2.07 6.64 -4.07
CA GLY A 30 0.76 6.17 -4.52
C GLY A 30 0.71 5.95 -6.03
N ARG A 31 1.26 6.88 -6.82
CA ARG A 31 1.40 6.73 -8.27
C ARG A 31 2.33 5.59 -8.66
N ARG A 32 3.50 5.49 -8.01
CA ARG A 32 4.44 4.39 -8.24
C ARG A 32 3.80 3.02 -7.97
N LEU A 33 2.98 2.91 -6.92
CA LEU A 33 2.24 1.69 -6.60
C LEU A 33 1.19 1.36 -7.65
N PHE A 34 0.45 2.37 -8.12
CA PHE A 34 -0.50 2.21 -9.22
C PHE A 34 0.20 1.65 -10.46
N ASP A 35 1.28 2.31 -10.90
CA ASP A 35 2.04 1.91 -12.09
C ASP A 35 2.64 0.50 -11.92
N LEU A 36 3.10 0.14 -10.71
CA LEU A 36 3.63 -1.19 -10.42
C LEU A 36 2.56 -2.28 -10.58
N LEU A 37 1.38 -2.07 -10.02
CA LEU A 37 0.27 -3.02 -10.13
C LEU A 37 -0.18 -3.17 -11.59
N GLU A 38 -0.30 -2.07 -12.34
CA GLU A 38 -0.66 -2.11 -13.76
C GLU A 38 0.37 -2.86 -14.61
N ARG A 39 1.67 -2.68 -14.37
CA ARG A 39 2.73 -3.43 -15.08
C ARG A 39 2.60 -4.94 -14.93
N HIS A 40 2.07 -5.40 -13.79
CA HIS A 40 1.81 -6.82 -13.54
C HIS A 40 0.42 -7.30 -14.00
N GLY A 41 -0.38 -6.41 -14.59
CA GLY A 41 -1.72 -6.73 -15.10
C GLY A 41 -2.82 -6.64 -14.03
N PHE A 42 -2.53 -6.05 -12.87
CA PHE A 42 -3.51 -5.82 -11.81
C PHE A 42 -3.97 -4.38 -11.85
N GLN A 43 -5.09 -4.11 -12.52
CA GLN A 43 -5.64 -2.76 -12.62
C GLN A 43 -6.31 -2.34 -11.29
N PRO A 44 -5.80 -1.32 -10.58
CA PRO A 44 -6.48 -0.81 -9.39
C PRO A 44 -7.83 -0.19 -9.76
N HIS A 45 -8.86 -0.48 -8.98
CA HIS A 45 -10.25 0.02 -9.20
C HIS A 45 -10.55 1.29 -8.40
N GLY A 46 -9.62 1.68 -7.54
CA GLY A 46 -9.67 2.90 -6.76
C GLY A 46 -8.40 3.04 -5.95
N GLY A 47 -8.28 4.16 -5.24
CA GLY A 47 -7.10 4.44 -4.44
C GLY A 47 -7.00 5.91 -4.11
N CYS A 48 -5.99 6.22 -3.29
CA CYS A 48 -5.59 7.59 -3.03
C CYS A 48 -4.07 7.63 -2.78
N ALA A 49 -3.55 8.78 -2.38
CA ALA A 49 -2.13 8.93 -2.08
C ALA A 49 -1.59 7.95 -1.01
N LEU A 50 -2.44 7.25 -0.25
CA LEU A 50 -2.01 6.38 0.85
C LEU A 50 -2.13 4.89 0.54
N PHE A 51 -2.81 4.51 -0.54
CA PHE A 51 -3.04 3.11 -0.91
C PHE A 51 -3.61 2.95 -2.32
N GLN A 52 -3.50 1.74 -2.86
CA GLN A 52 -4.25 1.30 -4.03
C GLN A 52 -5.23 0.19 -3.66
N TRP A 53 -6.41 0.20 -4.28
CA TRP A 53 -7.48 -0.77 -4.07
C TRP A 53 -7.72 -1.60 -5.33
N LEU A 54 -7.71 -2.91 -5.17
CA LEU A 54 -7.84 -3.89 -6.25
C LEU A 54 -9.03 -4.81 -5.94
N ILE A 55 -10.03 -4.81 -6.81
CA ILE A 55 -11.08 -5.83 -6.80
C ILE A 55 -10.61 -6.98 -7.68
N THR A 56 -10.68 -8.22 -7.19
CA THR A 56 -10.28 -9.40 -7.95
C THR A 56 -10.93 -10.65 -7.37
N PRO A 57 -11.44 -11.58 -8.21
CA PRO A 57 -12.01 -12.84 -7.72
C PRO A 57 -10.99 -13.69 -6.95
N HIS A 58 -9.69 -13.38 -7.04
CA HIS A 58 -8.62 -14.10 -6.38
C HIS A 58 -8.08 -13.38 -5.13
N ALA A 59 -8.85 -12.47 -4.52
CA ALA A 59 -8.38 -11.63 -3.42
C ALA A 59 -7.84 -12.43 -2.23
N GLU A 60 -8.54 -13.48 -1.80
CA GLU A 60 -8.11 -14.34 -0.69
C GLU A 60 -6.81 -15.09 -1.02
N ARG A 61 -6.76 -15.70 -2.21
CA ARG A 61 -5.58 -16.41 -2.70
C ARG A 61 -4.36 -15.51 -2.79
N MET A 62 -4.52 -14.32 -3.35
CA MET A 62 -3.44 -13.33 -3.44
C MET A 62 -3.02 -12.85 -2.04
N HIS A 63 -3.98 -12.58 -1.14
CA HIS A 63 -3.67 -12.20 0.24
C HIS A 63 -2.82 -13.25 0.95
N GLU A 64 -3.20 -14.52 0.89
CA GLU A 64 -2.43 -15.62 1.49
C GLU A 64 -1.04 -15.75 0.88
N PHE A 65 -0.95 -15.71 -0.46
CA PHE A 65 0.32 -15.79 -1.18
C PHE A 65 1.29 -14.67 -0.78
N MET A 66 0.77 -13.44 -0.65
CA MET A 66 1.55 -12.26 -0.25
C MET A 66 1.94 -12.33 1.22
N ALA A 67 1.04 -12.75 2.10
CA ALA A 67 1.29 -12.90 3.53
C ALA A 67 2.42 -13.92 3.81
N GLN A 68 2.45 -15.04 3.08
CA GLN A 68 3.54 -16.03 3.17
C GLN A 68 4.92 -15.46 2.77
N ARG A 69 4.96 -14.35 2.05
CA ARG A 69 6.18 -13.63 1.63
C ARG A 69 6.47 -12.40 2.49
N GLY A 70 5.77 -12.25 3.61
CA GLY A 70 5.93 -11.11 4.52
C GLY A 70 5.34 -9.81 3.99
N ILE A 71 4.40 -9.88 3.03
CA ILE A 71 3.69 -8.73 2.48
C ILE A 71 2.25 -8.79 2.97
N LEU A 72 1.95 -8.04 4.03
CA LEU A 72 0.61 -8.01 4.59
C LEU A 72 -0.28 -7.00 3.87
N LEU A 73 -1.30 -7.51 3.18
CA LEU A 73 -2.33 -6.71 2.53
C LEU A 73 -3.59 -6.65 3.40
N ARG A 74 -4.47 -5.67 3.17
CA ARG A 74 -5.79 -5.69 3.79
C ARG A 74 -6.78 -6.36 2.83
N LEU A 75 -7.28 -7.52 3.23
CA LEU A 75 -8.36 -8.25 2.55
C LEU A 75 -9.74 -7.76 2.99
N PHE A 76 -10.64 -7.60 2.02
CA PHE A 76 -12.07 -7.41 2.22
C PHE A 76 -12.82 -8.57 1.56
N VAL A 77 -13.24 -9.55 2.38
CA VAL A 77 -13.84 -10.80 1.91
C VAL A 77 -15.16 -10.56 1.16
N HIS A 78 -16.02 -9.68 1.68
CA HIS A 78 -17.34 -9.44 1.09
C HIS A 78 -17.30 -8.90 -0.34
N ASP A 79 -16.31 -8.05 -0.66
CA ASP A 79 -16.19 -7.41 -1.98
C ASP A 79 -15.17 -8.13 -2.88
N SER A 80 -14.57 -9.23 -2.39
CA SER A 80 -13.40 -9.89 -3.00
C SER A 80 -12.35 -8.87 -3.45
N SER A 81 -11.80 -8.13 -2.50
CA SER A 81 -10.89 -7.03 -2.80
C SER A 81 -9.74 -6.88 -1.80
N LEU A 82 -8.68 -6.20 -2.26
CA LEU A 82 -7.43 -5.98 -1.55
C LEU A 82 -7.09 -4.49 -1.52
N ARG A 83 -6.57 -4.03 -0.39
CA ARG A 83 -5.92 -2.72 -0.29
C ARG A 83 -4.44 -2.88 -0.05
N PHE A 84 -3.65 -2.38 -0.99
CA PHE A 84 -2.20 -2.30 -0.95
C PHE A 84 -1.78 -1.01 -0.27
N GLY A 85 -1.02 -1.11 0.82
CA GLY A 85 -0.36 0.04 1.43
C GLY A 85 0.89 0.45 0.64
N LEU A 86 1.45 1.62 0.99
CA LEU A 86 2.70 2.08 0.39
C LEU A 86 3.91 1.32 0.99
N PRO A 87 4.77 0.73 0.16
CA PRO A 87 6.11 0.33 0.59
C PRO A 87 6.93 1.54 1.06
N ASP A 88 7.79 1.36 2.07
CA ASP A 88 8.57 2.45 2.66
C ASP A 88 9.97 2.55 2.05
N THR A 89 10.65 1.40 1.87
CA THR A 89 12.02 1.34 1.34
C THR A 89 12.07 0.74 -0.07
N GLU A 90 13.14 1.00 -0.82
CA GLU A 90 13.38 0.36 -2.13
C GLU A 90 13.39 -1.18 -2.05
N ALA A 91 13.86 -1.73 -0.94
CA ALA A 91 13.80 -3.17 -0.70
C ALA A 91 12.36 -3.68 -0.56
N ASP A 92 11.47 -2.91 0.09
CA ASP A 92 10.05 -3.26 0.17
C ASP A 92 9.37 -3.17 -1.20
N TRP A 93 9.76 -2.18 -2.01
CA TRP A 93 9.29 -2.05 -3.40
C TRP A 93 9.71 -3.24 -4.26
N LEU A 94 10.99 -3.63 -4.22
CA LEU A 94 11.50 -4.77 -4.96
C LEU A 94 10.81 -6.07 -4.53
N ARG A 95 10.64 -6.29 -3.22
CA ARG A 95 9.93 -7.45 -2.69
C ARG A 95 8.48 -7.53 -3.21
N LEU A 96 7.79 -6.40 -3.29
CA LEU A 96 6.44 -6.35 -3.86
C LEU A 96 6.44 -6.67 -5.37
N ASP A 97 7.38 -6.09 -6.12
CA ASP A 97 7.54 -6.32 -7.55
C ASP A 97 7.78 -7.81 -7.86
N GLU A 98 8.75 -8.43 -7.18
CA GLU A 98 9.06 -9.85 -7.31
C GLU A 98 7.88 -10.74 -6.91
N ALA A 99 7.17 -10.43 -5.83
CA ALA A 99 6.02 -11.21 -5.40
C ALA A 99 4.87 -11.12 -6.42
N LEU A 100 4.63 -9.96 -7.02
CA LEU A 100 3.63 -9.80 -8.08
C LEU A 100 4.01 -10.57 -9.35
N ALA A 101 5.28 -10.56 -9.73
CA ALA A 101 5.79 -11.33 -10.86
C ALA A 101 5.56 -12.84 -10.65
N VAL A 102 5.96 -13.37 -9.50
CA VAL A 102 5.78 -14.81 -9.17
C VAL A 102 4.30 -15.16 -9.07
N TYR A 103 3.45 -14.29 -8.51
CA TYR A 103 2.02 -14.56 -8.42
C TYR A 103 1.37 -14.66 -9.80
N LYS A 104 1.80 -13.84 -10.75
CA LYS A 104 1.30 -13.85 -12.14
C LYS A 104 1.65 -15.14 -12.88
N GLU A 105 2.79 -15.75 -12.57
CA GLU A 105 3.24 -17.02 -13.16
C GLU A 105 2.68 -18.25 -12.44
N ALA A 106 2.11 -18.09 -11.24
CA ALA A 106 1.54 -19.19 -10.49
C ALA A 106 0.23 -19.68 -11.16
N PRO A 107 0.08 -20.99 -11.43
CA PRO A 107 -1.08 -21.57 -12.12
C PRO A 107 -2.40 -21.44 -11.36
#